data_AF-A0A7D9K920-F1
#
_entry.id   AF-A0A7D9K920-F1
#
_cell.length_a   1.000
_cell.length_b   1.000
_cell.length_c   1.000
_cell.angle_alpha   90.00
_cell.angle_beta   90.00
_cell.angle_gamma   90.00
#
_symmetry.space_group_name_H-M   'P 1'
#
loop_
_entity.id
_entity.type
_entity.pdbx_description
1 polymer ?
#
loop_
_entity_poly.entity_id
_entity_poly.type
_entity_poly.pdbx_seq_one_letter_code
_entity_poly.pdbx_strand_id
1 'polypeptide(L)'
;MESHRKENTKHANELKSTGFPKSVSVSSMLKKGKLINPETDNVTLRIEEFSIADEMSWLEPVNVNMSVQRKPFAEGAFRKAYMAKALYRSSQRDCVLKKYKKRKWKELQTCLGP
;
A
#
# COMPACT_ATOMS: atom_id res chain seq x y z
N MET A 1 -78.23 -5.61 13.97
CA MET A 1 -78.19 -4.70 15.14
C MET A 1 -77.09 -5.19 16.06
N GLU A 2 -76.15 -4.31 16.32
CA GLU A 2 -75.04 -4.31 17.28
C GLU A 2 -74.74 -5.59 18.08
N SER A 3 -73.48 -6.03 18.02
CA SER A 3 -72.71 -6.37 19.24
C SER A 3 -71.20 -6.41 18.95
N HIS A 4 -70.47 -5.57 19.68
CA HIS A 4 -69.04 -5.34 19.64
C HIS A 4 -68.20 -6.57 20.05
N ARG A 5 -67.10 -6.83 19.32
CA ARG A 5 -65.95 -7.60 19.82
C ARG A 5 -64.67 -6.80 19.52
N LYS A 6 -63.93 -6.52 20.59
CA LYS A 6 -62.67 -5.76 20.61
C LYS A 6 -61.58 -6.48 19.83
N GLU A 7 -60.80 -5.75 19.04
CA GLU A 7 -59.40 -6.12 18.79
C GLU A 7 -58.48 -4.90 18.93
N ASN A 8 -57.54 -5.07 19.86
CA ASN A 8 -56.40 -4.20 20.11
C ASN A 8 -55.43 -4.29 18.92
N THR A 9 -55.22 -3.20 18.20
CA THR A 9 -54.04 -3.04 17.35
C THR A 9 -53.17 -1.94 17.93
N LYS A 10 -52.20 -2.37 18.76
CA LYS A 10 -51.04 -1.57 19.13
C LYS A 10 -50.17 -1.40 17.88
N HIS A 11 -50.42 -0.36 17.09
CA HIS A 11 -49.44 0.08 16.11
C HIS A 11 -48.30 0.76 16.86
N ALA A 12 -47.20 0.03 17.01
CA ALA A 12 -45.92 0.58 17.41
C ALA A 12 -45.50 1.62 16.36
N ASN A 13 -45.73 2.89 16.67
CA ASN A 13 -45.12 4.00 15.95
C ASN A 13 -43.62 3.99 16.26
N GLU A 14 -42.83 3.26 15.46
CA GLU A 14 -41.41 3.54 15.29
C GLU A 14 -41.28 4.95 14.72
N LEU A 15 -41.07 5.92 15.62
CA LEU A 15 -40.58 7.24 15.25
C LEU A 15 -39.17 7.05 14.67
N LYS A 16 -39.09 6.94 13.33
CA LYS A 16 -37.84 7.09 12.58
C LYS A 16 -37.27 8.46 12.89
N SER A 17 -36.37 8.54 13.87
CA SER A 17 -35.66 9.78 14.16
C SER A 17 -34.87 10.16 12.91
N THR A 18 -35.24 11.27 12.28
CA THR A 18 -34.42 11.95 11.28
C THR A 18 -33.22 12.55 12.00
N GLY A 19 -32.27 11.68 12.35
CA GLY A 19 -31.01 12.07 12.97
C GLY A 19 -30.21 12.87 11.96
N PHE A 20 -30.21 14.19 12.11
CA PHE A 20 -29.23 15.05 11.45
C PHE A 20 -27.83 14.48 11.74
N PRO A 21 -26.92 14.41 10.74
CA PRO A 21 -25.59 13.90 11.00
C PRO A 21 -24.95 14.73 12.11
N LYS A 22 -24.48 14.06 13.16
CA LYS A 22 -23.77 14.70 14.27
C LYS A 22 -22.67 15.56 13.67
N SER A 23 -22.68 16.86 13.98
CA SER A 23 -21.69 17.80 13.48
C SER A 23 -20.30 17.24 13.74
N VAL A 24 -19.52 17.09 12.67
CA VAL A 24 -18.15 16.60 12.78
C VAL A 24 -17.35 17.66 13.52
N SER A 25 -16.63 17.28 14.58
CA SER A 25 -15.84 18.26 15.32
C SER A 25 -14.79 18.90 14.41
N VAL A 26 -14.53 20.20 14.60
CA VAL A 26 -13.51 20.94 13.84
C VAL A 26 -12.15 20.23 13.91
N SER A 27 -11.81 19.65 15.07
CA SER A 27 -10.60 18.83 15.24
C SER A 27 -10.57 17.61 14.30
N SER A 28 -11.68 16.91 14.12
CA SER A 28 -11.78 15.78 13.18
C SER A 28 -11.69 16.23 11.71
N MET A 29 -12.23 17.40 11.37
CA MET A 29 -12.06 17.99 10.03
C MET A 29 -10.61 18.41 9.77
N LEU A 30 -9.95 19.06 10.73
CA LEU A 30 -8.54 19.45 10.62
C LEU A 30 -7.60 18.24 10.51
N LYS A 31 -7.89 17.15 11.21
CA LYS A 31 -7.15 15.88 11.06
C LYS A 31 -7.28 15.30 9.66
N LYS A 32 -8.48 15.35 9.06
CA LYS A 32 -8.72 14.91 7.67
C LYS A 32 -8.10 15.84 6.63
N GLY A 33 -8.06 17.15 6.91
CA GLY A 33 -7.44 18.17 6.04
C GLY A 33 -5.92 18.26 6.16
N LYS A 34 -5.30 17.51 7.09
CA LYS A 34 -3.84 17.47 7.21
C LYS A 34 -3.27 16.74 5.99
N LEU A 35 -2.56 17.47 5.14
CA LEU A 35 -1.81 16.90 4.03
C LEU A 35 -0.80 15.89 4.58
N ILE A 36 -1.06 14.59 4.38
CA ILE A 36 -0.12 13.53 4.71
C ILE A 36 0.92 13.54 3.59
N ASN A 37 2.12 14.01 3.89
CA ASN A 37 3.27 13.77 3.03
C ASN A 37 3.75 12.35 3.32
N PRO A 38 3.54 11.37 2.42
CA PRO A 38 3.95 10.01 2.70
C PRO A 38 5.49 9.94 2.79
N GLU A 39 5.99 9.21 3.77
CA GLU A 39 7.44 9.01 3.96
C GLU A 39 8.00 7.93 3.03
N THR A 40 7.11 7.08 2.51
CA THR A 40 7.40 5.94 1.66
C THR A 40 6.69 6.07 0.31
N ASP A 41 7.36 5.65 -0.76
CA ASP A 41 6.79 5.53 -2.10
C ASP A 41 6.54 4.05 -2.43
N ASN A 42 5.50 3.78 -3.24
CA ASN A 42 5.24 2.45 -3.76
C ASN A 42 5.95 2.28 -5.10
N VAL A 43 6.78 1.25 -5.22
CA VAL A 43 7.57 0.95 -6.42
C VAL A 43 7.27 -0.48 -6.85
N THR A 44 7.02 -0.66 -8.15
CA THR A 44 6.92 -1.98 -8.78
C THR A 44 8.26 -2.33 -9.42
N LEU A 45 8.82 -3.48 -9.05
CA LEU A 45 10.06 -4.00 -9.61
C LEU A 45 9.76 -5.30 -10.37
N ARG A 46 10.32 -5.43 -11.57
CA ARG A 46 10.35 -6.70 -12.30
C ARG A 46 11.60 -7.46 -11.85
N ILE A 47 11.42 -8.60 -11.19
CA ILE A 47 12.48 -9.41 -10.60
C ILE A 47 12.61 -10.69 -11.42
N GLU A 48 13.84 -11.01 -11.79
CA GLU A 48 14.22 -12.27 -12.42
C GLU A 48 14.69 -13.22 -11.31
N GLU A 49 14.15 -14.44 -11.30
CA GLU A 49 14.45 -15.46 -10.30
C GLU A 49 15.10 -16.64 -11.02
N PHE A 50 16.23 -17.13 -10.52
CA PHE A 50 16.91 -18.30 -11.08
C PHE A 50 16.59 -19.52 -10.23
N SER A 51 15.92 -20.52 -10.83
CA SER A 51 15.59 -21.76 -10.15
C SER A 51 16.73 -22.74 -10.30
N ILE A 52 17.35 -23.11 -9.19
CA ILE A 52 18.33 -24.21 -9.15
C ILE A 52 17.60 -25.56 -9.21
N ALA A 53 16.37 -25.62 -8.70
CA ALA A 53 15.58 -26.85 -8.63
C ALA A 53 15.00 -27.24 -10.01
N ASP A 54 14.56 -26.26 -10.79
CA ASP A 54 13.96 -26.49 -12.11
C ASP A 54 15.01 -26.25 -13.21
N GLU A 55 15.79 -27.30 -13.48
CA GLU A 55 16.70 -27.39 -14.63
C GLU A 55 17.78 -26.29 -14.72
N MET A 56 18.11 -25.63 -13.61
CA MET A 56 19.06 -24.50 -13.58
C MET A 56 18.70 -23.42 -14.60
N SER A 57 17.43 -23.00 -14.56
CA SER A 57 16.86 -22.08 -15.54
C SER A 57 16.40 -20.76 -14.91
N TRP A 58 16.35 -19.72 -15.72
CA TRP A 58 15.70 -18.47 -15.35
C TRP A 58 14.19 -18.64 -15.42
N LEU A 59 13.50 -18.35 -14.31
CA LEU A 59 12.06 -18.34 -14.24
C LEU A 59 11.49 -17.10 -14.93
N GLU A 60 10.20 -17.16 -15.25
CA GLU A 60 9.49 -16.00 -15.79
C GLU A 60 9.58 -14.80 -14.81
N PRO A 61 9.95 -13.60 -15.29
CA PRO A 61 10.13 -12.45 -14.41
C PRO A 61 8.81 -12.04 -13.73
N VAL A 62 8.86 -11.82 -12.42
CA VAL A 62 7.68 -11.49 -11.60
C VAL A 62 7.71 -10.02 -11.20
N ASN A 63 6.54 -9.37 -11.23
CA ASN A 63 6.37 -8.02 -10.72
C ASN A 63 6.13 -8.04 -9.21
N VAL A 64 6.97 -7.33 -8.46
CA VAL A 64 6.89 -7.22 -7.01
C VAL A 64 6.67 -5.77 -6.62
N ASN A 65 5.61 -5.52 -5.86
CA ASN A 65 5.32 -4.22 -5.28
C ASN A 65 6.04 -4.08 -3.94
N MET A 66 6.73 -2.95 -3.75
CA MET A 66 7.48 -2.63 -2.54
C MET A 66 7.14 -1.22 -2.06
N SER A 67 7.06 -1.05 -0.75
CA SER A 67 7.08 0.26 -0.11
C SER A 67 8.53 0.61 0.18
N VAL A 68 9.00 1.76 -0.31
CA VAL A 68 10.41 2.17 -0.26
C VAL A 68 10.48 3.53 0.44
N GLN A 69 11.40 3.69 1.39
CA GLN A 69 11.64 5.01 1.99
C GLN A 69 12.17 5.99 0.95
N ARG A 70 11.67 7.23 0.99
CA ARG A 70 12.07 8.28 0.03
C ARG A 70 13.54 8.66 0.11
N LYS A 71 14.09 8.63 1.32
CA LYS A 71 15.49 9.00 1.58
C LYS A 71 16.35 7.73 1.65
N PRO A 72 17.54 7.73 1.02
CA PRO A 72 18.47 6.63 1.20
C PRO A 72 18.97 6.64 2.65
N PHE A 73 19.11 5.46 3.25
CA PHE A 73 19.74 5.34 4.57
C PHE A 73 21.27 5.24 4.46
N ALA A 74 21.80 4.87 3.29
CA ALA A 74 23.23 4.83 3.01
C ALA A 74 23.53 5.14 1.54
N GLU A 75 24.71 5.71 1.29
CA GLU A 75 25.17 6.07 -0.05
C GLU A 75 26.63 5.66 -0.23
N GLY A 76 26.90 4.79 -1.21
CA GLY A 76 28.25 4.42 -1.62
C GLY A 76 28.70 5.19 -2.87
N ALA A 77 29.88 4.83 -3.39
CA ALA A 77 30.44 5.43 -4.60
C ALA A 77 29.51 5.23 -5.83
N PHE A 78 29.01 3.99 -6.03
CA PHE A 78 28.26 3.61 -7.23
C PHE A 78 26.74 3.59 -7.04
N ARG A 79 26.27 3.32 -5.83
CA ARG A 79 24.86 3.00 -5.53
C ARG A 79 24.38 3.66 -4.25
N LYS A 80 23.09 4.00 -4.22
CA LYS A 80 22.35 4.43 -3.03
C LYS A 80 21.54 3.24 -2.50
N ALA A 81 21.40 3.13 -1.19
CA ALA A 81 20.65 2.07 -0.52
C ALA A 81 19.43 2.67 0.20
N TYR A 82 18.27 2.06 -0.01
CA TYR A 82 16.98 2.47 0.53
C TYR A 82 16.40 1.31 1.34
N MET A 83 15.79 1.63 2.48
CA MET A 83 15.00 0.65 3.22
C MET A 83 13.70 0.43 2.47
N ALA A 84 13.35 -0.82 2.25
CA ALA A 84 12.17 -1.22 1.53
C ALA A 84 11.47 -2.39 2.22
N LYS A 85 10.18 -2.52 1.97
CA LYS A 85 9.36 -3.61 2.49
C LYS A 85 8.50 -4.16 1.36
N ALA A 86 8.54 -5.46 1.16
CA ALA A 86 7.67 -6.11 0.17
C ALA A 86 6.20 -6.00 0.59
N LEU A 87 5.35 -5.53 -0.33
CA LEU A 87 3.91 -5.40 -0.11
C LEU A 87 3.16 -6.70 -0.42
N TYR A 88 3.73 -7.53 -1.32
CA TYR A 88 3.13 -8.77 -1.76
C TYR A 88 4.15 -9.91 -1.82
N ARG A 89 4.07 -10.77 -0.81
CA ARG A 89 4.48 -12.20 -0.69
C ARG A 89 4.40 -12.50 0.82
N SER A 90 4.24 -13.78 1.19
CA SER A 90 3.95 -14.29 2.55
C SER A 90 4.96 -13.93 3.65
N SER A 91 5.98 -13.13 3.34
CA SER A 91 6.87 -12.57 4.33
C SER A 91 7.07 -11.08 4.02
N GLN A 92 6.43 -10.24 4.84
CA GLN A 92 6.65 -8.80 4.94
C GLN A 92 8.06 -8.52 5.48
N ARG A 93 9.08 -9.04 4.80
CA ARG A 93 10.48 -8.90 5.20
C ARG A 93 10.97 -7.52 4.79
N ASP A 94 11.73 -6.92 5.69
CA ASP A 94 12.51 -5.74 5.38
C ASP A 94 13.63 -6.14 4.41
N CYS A 95 13.80 -5.34 3.38
CA CYS A 95 14.80 -5.52 2.35
C CYS A 95 15.51 -4.20 2.04
N VAL A 96 16.63 -4.30 1.34
CA VAL A 96 17.43 -3.15 0.94
C VAL A 96 17.38 -3.00 -0.57
N LEU A 97 16.72 -1.95 -1.04
CA LEU A 97 16.72 -1.60 -2.46
C LEU A 97 17.98 -0.79 -2.78
N LYS A 98 18.82 -1.30 -3.69
CA LYS A 98 20.05 -0.62 -4.13
C LYS A 98 19.86 -0.06 -5.53
N LYS A 99 20.00 1.26 -5.68
CA LYS A 99 19.85 1.97 -6.96
C LYS A 99 21.18 2.55 -7.41
N TYR A 100 21.59 2.27 -8.65
CA TYR A 100 22.79 2.85 -9.24
C TYR A 100 22.62 4.36 -9.50
N LYS A 101 23.71 5.12 -9.30
CA LYS A 101 23.75 6.54 -9.66
C LYS A 101 23.77 6.69 -11.18
N LYS A 102 22.93 7.58 -11.73
CA LYS A 102 22.78 7.78 -13.19
C LYS A 102 24.12 7.98 -13.92
N ARG A 103 25.04 8.74 -13.33
CA ARG A 103 26.37 9.00 -13.92
C ARG A 103 27.22 7.73 -14.07
N LYS A 104 27.06 6.78 -13.15
CA LYS A 104 27.79 5.51 -13.13
C LYS A 104 27.10 4.39 -13.91
N TRP A 105 25.79 4.52 -14.18
CA TRP A 105 25.06 3.55 -15.00
C TRP A 105 25.63 3.43 -16.42
N LYS A 106 26.01 4.55 -17.03
CA LYS A 106 26.65 4.56 -18.37
C LYS A 106 27.97 3.81 -18.38
N GLU A 107 28.81 4.01 -17.35
CA GLU A 107 30.08 3.30 -17.20
C GLU A 107 29.86 1.79 -17.02
N LEU A 108 28.80 1.39 -16.28
CA LEU A 108 28.47 -0.02 -16.06
C LEU A 108 27.90 -0.71 -17.30
N GLN A 109 27.09 -0.03 -18.11
CA GLN A 109 26.57 -0.59 -19.36
C GLN A 109 27.70 -0.98 -20.33
N THR A 110 28.80 -0.22 -20.33
CA THR A 110 29.98 -0.59 -21.14
C THR A 110 30.64 -1.88 -20.66
N CYS A 111 30.61 -2.18 -19.36
CA CYS A 111 31.26 -3.36 -18.78
C CYS A 111 30.38 -4.62 -18.81
N LEU A 112 29.05 -4.47 -18.75
CA LEU A 112 28.12 -5.60 -18.62
C LEU A 112 27.64 -6.18 -19.96
N GLY A 113 28.02 -5.56 -21.08
CA GLY A 113 27.49 -5.90 -22.39
C GLY A 113 26.06 -5.38 -22.61
N PRO A 114 25.56 -5.41 -23.86
CA PRO A 114 24.16 -5.09 -24.15
C PRO A 114 23.17 -6.06 -23.49
#